data_AF-A0A7J4V2M0-F1
#
_entry.id   AF-A0A7J4V2M0-F1
#
_cell.length_a   1.000
_cell.length_b   1.000
_cell.length_c   1.000
_cell.angle_alpha   90.00
_cell.angle_beta   90.00
_cell.angle_gamma   90.00
#
_symmetry.space_group_name_H-M   'P 1'
#
loop_
_entity.id
_entity.type
_entity.pdbx_description
1 polymer ?
#
loop_
_entity_poly.entity_id
_entity_poly.type
_entity_poly.pdbx_seq_one_letter_code
_entity_poly.pdbx_strand_id
1 'polypeptide(L)' 'MDVERRMELATRNALEIVTESELRTLFETNDSPRAYIGYEPSGYV' A
#
# COMPACT_ATOMS: atom_id res chain seq x y z
N MET A 1 8.19 -9.87 -8.07
CA MET A 1 8.74 -9.15 -6.91
C MET A 1 8.32 -9.93 -5.69
N ASP A 2 9.27 -10.31 -4.84
CA ASP A 2 8.98 -11.04 -3.61
C ASP A 2 8.25 -10.15 -2.58
N VAL A 3 7.72 -10.79 -1.54
CA VAL A 3 6.92 -10.12 -0.49
C VAL A 3 7.75 -9.08 0.26
N GLU A 4 9.02 -9.34 0.56
CA GLU A 4 9.87 -8.39 1.31
C GLU A 4 10.06 -7.11 0.52
N ARG A 5 10.35 -7.21 -0.78
CA ARG A 5 10.49 -6.03 -1.64
C ARG A 5 9.18 -5.27 -1.80
N ARG A 6 8.01 -5.95 -1.81
CA ARG A 6 6.69 -5.31 -1.83
C ARG A 6 6.42 -4.55 -0.53
N MET A 7 6.75 -5.13 0.62
CA MET A 7 6.63 -4.50 1.92
C MET A 7 7.48 -3.23 1.98
N GLU A 8 8.78 -3.33 1.67
CA GLU A 8 9.70 -2.18 1.69
C GLU A 8 9.18 -1.00 0.84
N LEU A 9 8.66 -1.28 -0.36
CA LEU A 9 8.14 -0.24 -1.25
C LEU A 9 6.83 0.39 -0.74
N ALA A 10 5.93 -0.43 -0.19
CA ALA A 10 4.64 0.04 0.29
C ALA A 10 4.74 0.81 1.62
N THR A 11 5.72 0.49 2.46
CA THR A 11 5.88 1.11 3.78
C THR A 11 6.76 2.36 3.76
N ARG A 12 7.67 2.46 2.80
CA ARG A 12 8.60 3.60 2.70
C ARG A 12 7.83 4.92 2.59
N ASN A 13 8.09 5.83 3.53
CA ASN A 13 7.47 7.15 3.66
C ASN A 13 5.97 7.14 3.99
N ALA A 14 5.37 5.98 4.28
CA ALA A 14 4.05 5.95 4.90
C ALA A 14 4.16 6.50 6.32
N LEU A 15 3.22 7.36 6.72
CA LEU A 15 3.18 7.88 8.09
C LEU A 15 2.80 6.77 9.08
N GLU A 16 1.89 5.89 8.69
CA GLU A 16 1.37 4.79 9.48
C GLU A 16 0.82 3.70 8.55
N ILE A 17 0.83 2.45 9.03
CA ILE A 17 0.19 1.31 8.39
C ILE A 17 -0.64 0.58 9.44
N VAL A 18 -1.92 0.36 9.15
CA VAL A 18 -2.87 -0.30 10.04
C VAL A 18 -3.40 -1.57 9.37
N THR A 19 -2.88 -2.77 9.63
CA THR A 19 -1.62 -3.12 10.33
C THR A 19 -0.58 -3.71 9.36
N GLU A 20 0.72 -3.66 9.71
CA GLU A 20 1.77 -4.26 8.87
C GLU A 20 1.58 -5.77 8.62
N SER A 21 1.06 -6.50 9.61
CA SER A 21 0.77 -7.93 9.48
C SER A 21 -0.30 -8.22 8.43
N GLU A 22 -1.37 -7.42 8.38
CA GLU A 22 -2.44 -7.59 7.40
C GLU A 22 -1.96 -7.25 5.99
N LEU A 23 -1.13 -6.20 5.85
CA LEU A 23 -0.50 -5.84 4.57
C LEU A 23 0.41 -6.97 4.06
N ARG A 24 1.20 -7.59 4.93
CA ARG A 24 2.03 -8.75 4.60
C ARG A 24 1.17 -9.93 4.13
N THR A 25 0.15 -10.30 4.90
CA THR A 25 -0.78 -11.38 4.51
C THR A 25 -1.46 -11.08 3.17
N LEU A 26 -1.82 -9.82 2.90
CA LEU A 26 -2.36 -9.43 1.60
C LEU A 26 -1.35 -9.66 0.47
N PHE A 27 -0.08 -9.32 0.65
CA PHE A 27 0.95 -9.55 -0.36
C PHE A 27 1.33 -11.02 -0.56
N GLU A 28 1.15 -11.87 0.46
CA GLU A 28 1.38 -13.32 0.39
C GLU A 28 0.24 -14.08 -0.29
N THR A 29 -1.00 -13.60 -0.13
CA THR A 29 -2.21 -14.33 -0.56
C THR A 29 -2.88 -13.76 -1.81
N ASN A 30 -2.48 -12.56 -2.23
CA ASN A 30 -3.05 -11.88 -3.38
C ASN A 30 -1.97 -11.41 -4.36
N ASP A 31 -1.95 -12.03 -5.53
CA ASP A 31 -1.04 -11.69 -6.63
C ASP A 31 -1.35 -10.32 -7.27
N SER A 32 -2.58 -9.80 -7.11
CA SER A 32 -3.03 -8.55 -7.73
C SER A 32 -3.91 -7.71 -6.78
N PRO A 33 -3.37 -7.21 -5.65
CA PRO A 33 -4.10 -6.34 -4.73
C PRO A 33 -4.45 -5.01 -5.40
N ARG A 34 -5.51 -4.37 -4.91
CA ARG A 34 -5.98 -3.07 -5.40
C ARG A 34 -5.74 -2.02 -4.33
N ALA A 35 -5.37 -0.82 -4.77
CA ALA A 35 -5.25 0.36 -3.93
C ALA A 35 -6.05 1.50 -4.57
N TYR A 36 -6.49 2.45 -3.75
CA TYR A 36 -7.15 3.66 -4.22
C TYR A 36 -6.76 4.84 -3.33
N ILE A 37 -6.84 6.04 -3.89
CA ILE A 37 -6.75 7.29 -3.13
C ILE A 37 -7.87 8.18 -3.63
N GLY A 38 -8.62 8.75 -2.69
CA GLY A 38 -9.59 9.80 -2.97
C GLY A 38 -8.92 11.15 -2.76
N TYR A 39 -9.07 12.06 -3.72
CA TYR A 39 -8.75 13.46 -3.52
C TYR A 39 -9.94 14.29 -3.98
N GLU A 40 -10.19 15.39 -3.28
CA GLU A 40 -11.16 16.40 -3.70
C GLU A 40 -10.41 17.44 -4.55
N PRO A 41 -10.76 17.62 -5.84
CA PRO A 41 -10.14 18.65 -6.68
C PRO A 41 -10.44 20.05 -6.12
N SER A 42 -9.46 20.68 -5.47
CA SER A 42 -9.64 21.89 -4.66
C SER A 42 -9.05 23.17 -5.27
N GLY A 43 -8.60 23.13 -6.52
CA GLY A 43 -7.97 24.26 -7.18
C GLY A 43 -7.59 23.99 -8.63
N TYR A 44 -6.81 24.89 -9.23
CA TYR A 44 -6.50 24.82 -10.65
C TYR A 44 -5.68 23.57 -11.02
N VAL A 45 -6.23 22.84 -11.98
CA VAL A 45 -5.55 21.86 -12.83
C VAL A 45 -4.68 22.55 -13.88
#